data_AF-A0A9W8ASE7-F1
#
_entry.id   AF-A0A9W8ASE7-F1
#
_cell.length_a   1.000
_cell.length_b   1.000
_cell.length_c   1.000
_cell.angle_alpha   90.00
_cell.angle_beta   90.00
_cell.angle_gamma   90.00
#
_symmetry.space_group_name_H-M   'P 1'
#
loop_
_entity.id
_entity.type
_entity.pdbx_description
1 polymer ?
#
loop_
_entity_poly.entity_id
_entity_poly.type
_entity_poly.pdbx_seq_one_letter_code
_entity_poly.pdbx_strand_id
1 'polypeptide(L)'
;MATARTFSQKIMAKLEKSFSPADFRAQFVNGYWRSAKVSKRQEADLRKACLIKGIDPSSIGIPPRAAHKPLRVQPPKGHAVDLTKPARIAKVQKAIDNMDQTIAKWKKDRSAEQAKAKPTLPY
;
A
#
# COMPACT_ATOMS: atom_id res chain seq x y z
N MET A 1 30.10 6.72 17.17
CA MET A 1 30.39 5.29 17.40
C MET A 1 29.22 4.70 18.17
N ALA A 2 28.48 3.75 17.58
CA ALA A 2 27.37 3.11 18.29
C ALA A 2 27.95 2.27 19.44
N THR A 3 27.51 2.53 20.68
CA THR A 3 27.89 1.72 21.84
C THR A 3 27.54 0.27 21.58
N ALA A 4 28.50 -0.65 21.77
CA ALA A 4 28.26 -2.08 21.63
C ALA A 4 27.07 -2.46 22.54
N ARG A 5 26.01 -3.02 21.95
CA ARG A 5 24.87 -3.51 22.72
C ARG A 5 25.37 -4.61 23.65
N THR A 6 25.26 -4.39 24.96
CA THR A 6 25.46 -5.43 25.96
C THR A 6 24.23 -6.34 25.94
N PHE A 7 24.40 -7.58 25.45
CA PHE A 7 23.36 -8.58 25.53
C PHE A 7 23.28 -9.15 26.95
N SER A 8 22.07 -9.50 27.39
CA SER A 8 21.88 -10.15 28.68
C SER A 8 22.53 -11.54 28.70
N GLN A 9 22.95 -11.98 29.88
CA GLN A 9 23.51 -13.33 30.07
C GLN A 9 22.57 -14.43 29.55
N LYS A 10 21.25 -14.23 29.62
CA LYS A 10 20.25 -15.17 29.08
C LYS A 10 20.36 -15.36 27.57
N ILE A 11 20.70 -14.31 26.82
CA ILE A 11 20.90 -14.41 25.37
C ILE A 11 22.24 -15.08 25.08
N MET A 12 23.27 -14.75 25.87
CA MET A 12 24.59 -15.34 25.71
C MET A 12 24.59 -16.85 25.98
N ALA A 13 23.87 -17.30 27.02
CA ALA A 13 23.70 -18.72 27.34
C ALA A 13 22.91 -19.50 26.25
N LYS A 14 22.11 -18.81 25.43
CA LYS A 14 21.44 -19.45 24.29
C LYS A 14 22.37 -19.71 23.12
N LEU A 15 23.52 -19.04 23.04
CA LEU A 15 24.52 -19.29 21.99
C LEU A 15 25.24 -20.64 22.18
N GLU A 16 25.23 -21.17 23.41
CA GLU A 16 25.81 -22.49 23.72
C GLU A 16 24.88 -23.64 23.31
N LYS A 17 23.61 -23.34 22.96
CA LYS A 17 22.62 -24.34 22.56
C LYS A 17 22.57 -24.48 21.05
N SER A 18 22.55 -25.71 20.55
CA SER A 18 22.24 -26.00 19.15
C SER A 18 20.73 -25.92 18.90
N PHE A 19 20.29 -25.13 17.92
CA PHE A 19 18.90 -25.07 17.49
C PHE A 19 18.69 -25.88 16.20
N SER A 20 17.48 -26.43 16.04
CA SER A 20 17.07 -27.00 14.75
C SER A 20 16.52 -25.89 13.85
N PRO A 21 16.73 -25.94 12.52
CA PRO A 21 16.10 -24.99 11.59
C PRO A 21 14.57 -24.92 11.72
N ALA A 22 13.95 -26.01 12.19
CA ALA A 22 12.51 -26.10 12.41
C ALA A 22 12.04 -25.25 13.60
N ASP A 23 12.91 -24.90 14.54
CA ASP A 23 12.58 -24.07 15.71
C ASP A 23 12.34 -22.60 15.36
N PHE A 24 12.81 -22.16 14.18
CA PHE A 24 12.67 -20.78 13.67
C PHE A 24 11.49 -20.59 12.70
N ARG A 25 10.73 -21.66 12.42
CA ARG A 25 9.61 -21.63 11.47
C ARG A 25 8.34 -22.15 12.12
N ALA A 26 7.20 -21.67 11.62
CA ALA A 26 5.91 -22.24 12.02
C ALA A 26 5.80 -23.67 11.48
N GLN A 27 5.17 -24.55 12.26
CA GLN A 27 5.00 -25.95 11.93
C GLN A 27 3.52 -26.30 11.92
N PHE A 28 3.11 -27.10 10.94
CA PHE A 28 1.75 -27.61 10.88
C PHE A 28 1.68 -28.95 11.63
N VAL A 29 0.98 -28.97 12.77
CA VAL A 29 0.90 -30.13 13.68
C VAL A 29 -0.55 -30.30 14.13
N ASN A 30 -1.10 -31.50 13.93
CA ASN A 30 -2.46 -31.90 14.34
C ASN A 30 -3.56 -30.97 13.79
N GLY A 31 -3.45 -30.53 12.53
CA GLY A 31 -4.44 -29.66 11.89
C GLY A 31 -4.28 -28.17 12.20
N TYR A 32 -3.30 -27.78 13.03
CA TYR A 32 -3.08 -26.39 13.42
C TYR A 32 -1.64 -25.93 13.13
N TRP A 33 -1.50 -24.65 12.82
CA TRP A 33 -0.19 -23.99 12.73
C TRP A 33 0.30 -23.62 14.13
N ARG A 34 1.38 -24.26 14.56
CA ARG A 34 2.13 -23.90 15.76
C ARG A 34 3.15 -22.82 15.42
N SER A 35 3.30 -21.85 16.31
CA SER A 35 4.32 -20.81 16.18
C SER A 35 5.73 -21.40 16.29
N ALA A 36 6.71 -20.68 15.74
CA ALA A 36 8.12 -20.99 15.93
C ALA A 36 8.47 -20.95 17.43
N LYS A 37 9.31 -21.89 17.88
CA LYS A 37 9.81 -21.90 19.27
C LYS A 37 10.64 -20.67 19.57
N VAL A 38 11.41 -20.20 18.59
CA VAL A 38 12.18 -18.96 18.67
C VAL A 38 11.46 -17.88 17.86
N SER A 39 11.12 -16.77 18.52
CA SER A 39 10.49 -15.64 17.84
C SER A 39 11.48 -14.90 16.94
N LYS A 40 10.98 -14.23 15.90
CA LYS A 40 11.82 -13.43 14.97
C LYS A 40 12.67 -12.37 15.69
N ARG A 41 12.18 -11.83 16.82
CA ARG A 41 12.95 -10.91 17.66
C ARG A 41 14.13 -11.62 18.32
N GLN A 42 13.87 -12.79 18.94
CA GLN A 42 14.92 -13.59 19.56
C GLN A 42 15.94 -14.07 18.54
N GLU A 43 15.50 -14.49 17.35
CA GLU A 43 16.37 -14.83 16.23
C GLU A 43 17.29 -13.67 15.82
N ALA A 44 16.75 -12.44 15.73
CA ALA A 44 17.54 -11.25 15.42
C ALA A 44 18.53 -10.87 16.53
N ASP A 45 18.14 -11.03 17.80
CA ASP A 45 19.02 -10.79 18.94
C ASP A 45 20.14 -11.84 19.00
N LEU A 46 19.84 -13.12 18.73
CA LEU A 46 20.84 -14.18 18.62
C LEU A 46 21.82 -13.90 17.48
N ARG A 47 21.34 -13.53 16.28
CA ARG A 47 22.23 -13.16 15.17
C ARG A 47 23.17 -12.01 15.53
N LYS A 48 22.66 -10.97 16.19
CA LYS A 48 23.49 -9.86 16.66
C LYS A 48 24.50 -10.30 17.73
N ALA A 49 24.11 -11.19 18.63
CA ALA A 49 25.01 -11.73 19.65
C ALA A 49 26.11 -12.62 19.03
N CYS A 50 25.78 -13.42 18.01
CA CYS A 50 26.75 -14.16 17.18
C CYS A 50 27.77 -13.21 16.53
N LEU A 51 27.29 -12.12 15.92
CA LEU A 51 28.16 -11.11 15.30
C LEU A 51 29.11 -10.45 16.30
N ILE A 52 28.66 -10.18 17.54
CA ILE A 52 29.53 -9.62 18.59
C ILE A 52 30.57 -10.62 19.06
N LYS A 53 30.22 -11.91 19.18
CA LYS A 53 31.17 -12.97 19.59
C LYS A 53 32.05 -13.49 18.45
N GLY A 54 31.84 -13.05 17.20
CA GLY A 54 32.53 -13.59 16.04
C GLY A 54 32.17 -15.05 15.71
N ILE A 55 31.00 -15.52 16.14
CA ILE A 55 30.51 -16.88 15.87
C ILE A 55 29.64 -16.83 14.62
N ASP A 56 29.80 -17.79 13.70
CA ASP A 56 28.91 -17.91 12.55
C ASP A 56 27.50 -18.33 13.01
N PRO A 57 26.42 -17.57 12.70
CA PRO A 57 25.05 -17.96 13.03
C PRO A 57 24.66 -19.36 12.56
N SER A 58 25.23 -19.82 11.45
CA SER A 58 24.95 -21.15 10.88
C SER A 58 25.41 -22.28 11.80
N SER A 59 26.50 -22.07 12.56
CA SER A 59 27.05 -23.07 13.49
C SER A 59 26.10 -23.41 14.65
N ILE A 60 25.23 -22.47 15.03
CA ILE A 60 24.23 -22.63 16.10
C ILE A 60 22.87 -23.10 15.53
N GLY A 61 22.78 -23.30 14.20
CA GLY A 61 21.57 -23.73 13.51
C GLY A 61 20.58 -22.60 13.17
N ILE A 62 21.01 -21.34 13.23
CA ILE A 62 20.18 -20.20 12.82
C ILE A 62 20.13 -20.20 11.28
N PRO A 63 18.94 -20.16 10.65
CA PRO A 63 18.83 -20.15 9.20
C PRO A 63 19.49 -18.89 8.59
N PRO A 64 19.98 -18.94 7.35
CA PRO A 64 20.51 -17.76 6.67
C PRO A 64 19.41 -16.71 6.44
N ARG A 65 19.80 -15.44 6.41
CA ARG A 65 18.86 -14.34 6.13
C ARG A 65 18.46 -14.40 4.65
N ALA A 66 17.16 -14.29 4.37
CA ALA A 66 16.68 -14.16 3.01
C ALA A 66 17.26 -12.90 2.34
N ALA A 67 17.65 -13.02 1.07
CA ALA A 67 18.13 -11.90 0.28
C ALA A 67 17.06 -10.80 0.19
N HIS A 68 17.50 -9.54 0.25
CA HIS A 68 16.60 -8.40 0.11
C HIS A 68 16.04 -8.38 -1.33
N LYS A 69 14.72 -8.47 -1.47
CA LYS A 69 14.08 -8.34 -2.79
C LYS A 69 14.26 -6.90 -3.29
N PRO A 70 14.54 -6.68 -4.58
CA PRO A 70 14.61 -5.32 -5.11
C PRO A 70 13.28 -4.60 -4.89
N LEU A 71 13.35 -3.31 -4.58
CA LEU A 71 12.16 -2.48 -4.41
C LEU A 71 11.42 -2.46 -5.75
N ARG A 72 10.20 -3.01 -5.78
CA ARG A 72 9.34 -2.89 -6.96
C ARG A 72 8.84 -1.45 -7.02
N VAL A 73 9.37 -0.68 -7.96
CA VAL A 73 8.82 0.65 -8.26
C VAL A 73 7.56 0.43 -9.08
N GLN A 74 6.42 0.37 -8.41
CA GLN A 74 5.14 0.45 -9.11
C GLN A 74 4.98 1.86 -9.68
N PRO A 75 4.44 2.02 -10.90
CA PRO A 75 4.12 3.34 -11.41
C PRO A 75 3.11 4.01 -10.46
N PRO A 76 3.23 5.34 -10.24
CA PRO A 76 2.29 6.05 -9.39
C PRO A 76 0.89 6.00 -10.03
N LYS A 77 -0.15 5.86 -9.19
CA LYS A 77 -1.56 5.78 -9.61
C LYS A 77 -2.04 7.00 -10.40
N GLY A 78 -1.38 8.15 -10.25
CA GLY A 78 -1.81 9.45 -10.78
C GLY A 78 -2.90 10.11 -9.92
N HIS A 79 -3.09 11.43 -10.08
CA HIS A 79 -4.15 12.15 -9.40
C HIS A 79 -5.50 11.96 -10.10
N ALA A 80 -6.59 12.03 -9.34
CA ALA A 80 -7.94 11.91 -9.89
C ALA A 80 -8.23 12.94 -11.00
N VAL A 81 -7.67 14.14 -10.89
CA VAL A 81 -7.82 15.22 -11.89
C VAL A 81 -7.18 14.82 -13.22
N ASP A 82 -5.99 14.22 -13.20
CA ASP A 82 -5.27 13.82 -14.41
C ASP A 82 -5.98 12.64 -15.10
N LEU A 83 -6.46 11.68 -14.31
CA LEU A 83 -7.20 10.52 -14.80
C LEU A 83 -8.53 10.93 -15.46
N THR A 84 -9.23 11.95 -14.93
CA THR A 84 -10.55 12.39 -15.42
C THR A 84 -10.50 13.51 -16.45
N LYS A 85 -9.34 14.17 -16.61
CA LYS A 85 -9.10 15.22 -17.60
C LYS A 85 -9.59 14.88 -19.01
N PRO A 86 -9.27 13.70 -19.61
CA PRO A 86 -9.70 13.39 -20.97
C PRO A 86 -11.23 13.32 -21.09
N ALA A 87 -11.90 12.70 -20.11
CA ALA A 87 -13.37 12.63 -20.08
C ALA A 87 -14.00 14.02 -19.95
N ARG A 88 -13.39 14.91 -19.14
CA ARG A 88 -13.85 16.29 -18.99
C ARG A 88 -13.70 17.09 -20.29
N ILE A 89 -12.58 16.95 -20.98
CA ILE A 89 -12.35 17.60 -22.29
C ILE A 89 -13.39 17.12 -23.30
N ALA A 90 -13.63 15.81 -23.39
CA ALA A 90 -14.64 15.26 -24.29
C ALA A 90 -16.07 15.77 -23.99
N LYS A 91 -16.41 15.93 -22.70
CA LYS A 91 -17.70 16.49 -22.28
C LYS A 91 -17.85 17.96 -22.70
N VAL A 92 -16.78 18.75 -22.55
CA VAL A 92 -16.77 20.15 -22.98
C VAL A 92 -16.92 20.25 -24.50
N GLN A 93 -16.20 19.44 -25.27
CA GLN A 93 -16.30 19.43 -26.72
C GLN A 93 -17.73 19.13 -27.18
N LYS A 94 -18.35 18.08 -26.62
CA LYS A 94 -19.76 17.75 -26.92
C LYS A 94 -20.73 18.89 -26.57
N ALA A 95 -20.45 19.67 -25.52
CA ALA A 95 -21.28 20.82 -25.18
C ALA A 95 -21.12 21.98 -26.17
N ILE A 96 -19.89 22.21 -26.67
CA ILE A 96 -19.60 23.18 -27.72
C ILE A 96 -20.30 22.78 -29.03
N ASP A 97 -20.21 21.50 -29.42
CA ASP A 97 -20.82 21.00 -30.65
C ASP A 97 -22.35 21.13 -30.63
N ASN A 98 -22.98 20.99 -29.46
CA ASN A 98 -24.44 21.11 -29.28
C ASN A 98 -24.92 22.52 -28.90
N MET A 99 -24.03 23.51 -28.94
CA MET A 99 -24.31 24.88 -28.48
C MET A 99 -25.45 25.54 -29.27
N ASP A 100 -25.45 25.41 -30.60
CA ASP A 100 -26.46 26.06 -31.45
C ASP A 100 -27.86 25.52 -31.17
N GLN A 101 -27.98 24.21 -30.96
CA GLN A 101 -29.26 23.57 -30.63
C GLN A 101 -29.77 24.02 -29.26
N THR A 102 -28.88 24.15 -28.28
CA THR A 102 -29.24 24.65 -26.94
C THR A 102 -29.68 26.11 -26.98
N ILE A 103 -29.00 26.95 -27.77
CA ILE A 103 -29.39 28.35 -27.98
C ILE A 103 -30.76 28.44 -28.67
N ALA A 104 -30.98 27.67 -29.74
CA ALA A 104 -32.25 27.68 -30.47
C ALA A 104 -33.42 27.25 -29.57
N LYS A 105 -33.22 26.19 -28.77
CA LYS A 105 -34.20 25.74 -27.78
C LYS A 105 -34.52 26.83 -26.75
N TRP A 106 -33.48 27.44 -26.17
CA TRP A 106 -33.66 28.51 -25.17
C TRP A 106 -34.41 29.72 -25.75
N LYS A 107 -34.09 30.14 -26.98
CA LYS A 107 -34.81 31.24 -27.66
C LYS A 107 -36.29 30.90 -27.85
N LYS A 108 -36.60 29.68 -28.27
CA LYS A 108 -37.98 29.21 -28.45
C LYS A 108 -38.74 29.21 -27.13
N ASP A 109 -38.18 28.61 -26.09
CA ASP A 109 -38.79 28.53 -24.76
C ASP A 109 -39.05 29.93 -24.19
N ARG A 110 -38.08 30.84 -24.29
CA ARG A 110 -38.24 32.23 -23.86
C ARG A 110 -39.35 32.97 -24.61
N SER A 111 -39.46 32.77 -25.92
CA SER A 111 -40.54 33.39 -26.71
C SER A 111 -41.92 32.85 -26.32
N ALA A 112 -42.02 31.55 -26.01
CA ALA A 112 -43.26 30.93 -25.55
C ALA A 112 -43.68 31.43 -24.17
N GLU A 113 -42.73 31.63 -23.26
CA GLU A 113 -43.00 32.26 -21.95
C GLU A 113 -43.49 33.70 -22.09
N GLN A 114 -42.84 34.50 -22.95
CA GLN A 114 -43.30 35.87 -23.23
C GLN A 114 -44.71 35.91 -23.82
N ALA A 115 -45.06 34.97 -24.70
CA ALA A 115 -46.41 34.88 -25.27
C ALA A 115 -47.46 34.57 -24.20
N LYS A 116 -47.15 33.68 -23.24
CA LYS A 116 -48.03 33.38 -22.10
C LYS A 116 -48.21 34.57 -21.14
N ALA A 117 -47.17 35.40 -21.00
CA ALA A 117 -47.18 36.54 -20.09
C ALA A 117 -47.92 37.78 -20.64
N LYS A 118 -48.23 37.82 -21.94
CA LYS A 118 -49.02 38.93 -22.50
C LYS A 118 -50.48 38.84 -22.02
N PRO A 119 -51.02 39.88 -21.38
CA PRO A 119 -52.41 39.89 -20.94
C PRO A 119 -53.35 39.80 -22.15
N THR A 120 -54.44 39.04 -22.00
CA THR A 120 -55.38 38.68 -23.07
C THR A 120 -56.38 39.79 -23.41
N LEU A 121 -56.49 40.82 -22.59
CA LEU A 121 -57.42 41.93 -22.80
C LEU A 121 -56.72 43.07 -23.57
N PRO A 122 -57.32 43.58 -24.66
CA PRO A 122 -56.86 44.82 -25.27
C PRO A 122 -57.22 45.96 -24.31
N TYR A 123 -56.25 46.83 -24.02
CA TYR A 123 -56.54 48.14 -23.46
C TYR A 123 -57.42 48.93 -24.43
#